data_AF-A0A976BGM3-F1
#
_entry.id   AF-A0A976BGM3-F1
#
_cell.length_a   1.000
_cell.length_b   1.000
_cell.length_c   1.000
_cell.angle_alpha   90.00
_cell.angle_beta   90.00
_cell.angle_gamma   90.00
#
_symmetry.space_group_name_H-M   'P 1'
#
loop_
_entity.id
_entity.type
_entity.pdbx_description
1 polymer ?
#
loop_
_entity_poly.entity_id
_entity_poly.type
_entity_poly.pdbx_seq_one_letter_code
_entity_poly.pdbx_strand_id
1 'polypeptide(L)'
;MLSAFANALPASPALRLACAAVTAAVIAGCAATPPGTTAAARPAEATKVDTGKPHWQRVHLGAGAGYDFPVYANHRLDGDLSRIREVVFVQHGLQRNGDDYYAAGAALLKASGRNPGEVLLIAPNFPGTPDQGKGFDGMPQWSVQGWMSGENAVDARFPVSSLQLLDDLLALVTDKARLPQVSKVTVAGHSGGAQIVHRYAVLNNVDERIRARGIDLRYVVANPSSYLYFTPVRPAGPDGKSFAPYDKTACPDYDKYRYGMQDIVPYAQGASGLSLYRRYIGRQVTYLAGTEDNDPNHRVLDKACGAEAEGPTRLQRARGYLRYERYLATPGQVSRHQAYEVVGVGHDQARMFGSQCGARAVFGMAESANPDGAACRAPQL
;
A
#
# COMPACT_ATOMS: atom_id res chain seq x y z
N MET A 1 -16.31 -59.57 27.42
CA MET A 1 -17.38 -59.78 26.43
C MET A 1 -16.98 -59.00 25.18
N LEU A 2 -16.20 -59.57 24.22
CA LEU A 2 -16.63 -60.38 23.05
C LEU A 2 -17.78 -59.68 22.29
N SER A 3 -17.74 -59.30 21.00
CA SER A 3 -17.01 -59.72 19.79
C SER A 3 -17.02 -58.54 18.77
N ALA A 4 -15.99 -58.17 18.00
CA ALA A 4 -15.32 -58.81 16.86
C ALA A 4 -16.19 -59.01 15.59
N PHE A 5 -15.91 -58.26 14.52
CA PHE A 5 -15.97 -58.73 13.12
C PHE A 5 -14.88 -58.03 12.28
N ALA A 6 -14.21 -58.84 11.48
CA ALA A 6 -13.03 -58.54 10.68
C ALA A 6 -13.28 -58.90 9.19
N ASN A 7 -12.25 -58.57 8.39
CA ASN A 7 -11.91 -59.02 7.03
C ASN A 7 -12.37 -58.10 5.89
N ALA A 8 -11.62 -57.87 4.80
CA ALA A 8 -10.20 -58.02 4.42
C ALA A 8 -10.13 -57.54 2.95
N LEU A 9 -9.03 -56.90 2.56
CA LEU A 9 -8.58 -56.58 1.18
C LEU A 9 -8.08 -57.85 0.43
N PRO A 10 -7.46 -57.84 -0.78
CA PRO A 10 -7.19 -56.79 -1.81
C PRO A 10 -7.43 -57.25 -3.29
N ALA A 11 -7.19 -56.39 -4.31
CA ALA A 11 -6.38 -56.68 -5.52
C ALA A 11 -6.42 -55.55 -6.60
N SER A 12 -5.24 -55.12 -7.05
CA SER A 12 -4.94 -54.48 -8.38
C SER A 12 -4.39 -55.59 -9.33
N PRO A 13 -3.94 -55.39 -10.61
CA PRO A 13 -3.65 -54.17 -11.40
C PRO A 13 -3.94 -54.28 -12.95
N ALA A 14 -3.34 -53.36 -13.74
CA ALA A 14 -2.96 -53.39 -15.20
C ALA A 14 -3.67 -52.32 -16.07
N LEU A 15 -2.99 -51.25 -16.54
CA LEU A 15 -2.01 -51.12 -17.64
C LEU A 15 -2.62 -51.23 -19.05
N ARG A 16 -2.67 -50.11 -19.81
CA ARG A 16 -2.55 -50.10 -21.29
C ARG A 16 -1.82 -48.85 -21.79
N LEU A 17 -0.67 -49.09 -22.42
CA LEU A 17 0.02 -48.24 -23.38
C LEU A 17 -0.74 -48.28 -24.73
N ALA A 18 -0.69 -47.18 -25.50
CA ALA A 18 -0.64 -47.25 -26.96
C ALA A 18 -0.05 -45.95 -27.56
N CYS A 19 1.13 -46.08 -28.14
CA CYS A 19 1.70 -45.14 -29.12
C CYS A 19 1.00 -45.32 -30.48
N ALA A 20 0.91 -44.25 -31.28
CA ALA A 20 1.04 -44.34 -32.73
C ALA A 20 1.49 -42.98 -33.29
N ALA A 21 2.66 -42.99 -33.93
CA ALA A 21 3.16 -41.96 -34.83
C ALA A 21 2.93 -42.42 -36.27
N VAL A 22 2.62 -41.51 -37.19
CA VAL A 22 2.79 -41.71 -38.64
C VAL A 22 3.28 -40.41 -39.28
N THR A 23 4.26 -40.59 -40.16
CA THR A 23 5.13 -39.64 -40.86
C THR A 23 4.62 -39.20 -42.24
N ALA A 24 4.93 -37.94 -42.58
CA ALA A 24 5.41 -37.33 -43.85
C ALA A 24 4.86 -37.74 -45.24
N ALA A 25 4.57 -36.73 -46.08
CA ALA A 25 5.22 -36.56 -47.40
C ALA A 25 4.97 -35.17 -48.04
N VAL A 26 5.99 -34.72 -48.78
CA VAL A 26 6.23 -33.42 -49.45
C VAL A 26 5.74 -33.45 -50.90
N ILE A 27 5.31 -32.31 -51.46
CA ILE A 27 5.47 -32.01 -52.91
C ILE A 27 5.89 -30.54 -53.11
N ALA A 28 6.91 -30.36 -53.95
CA ALA A 28 7.55 -29.11 -54.33
C ALA A 28 6.86 -28.39 -55.51
N GLY A 29 7.12 -27.09 -55.67
CA GLY A 29 6.80 -26.32 -56.87
C GLY A 29 7.50 -24.97 -56.91
N CYS A 30 8.47 -24.81 -57.81
CA CYS A 30 9.29 -23.62 -58.02
C CYS A 30 8.61 -22.58 -58.94
N ALA A 31 8.88 -21.29 -58.71
CA ALA A 31 9.05 -20.29 -59.77
C ALA A 31 9.81 -19.06 -59.23
N ALA A 32 10.89 -18.69 -59.92
CA ALA A 32 11.74 -17.54 -59.62
C ALA A 32 11.48 -16.39 -60.61
N THR A 33 11.59 -15.15 -60.14
CA THR A 33 11.68 -13.91 -60.93
C THR A 33 12.71 -12.94 -60.30
N PRO A 34 13.33 -12.03 -61.07
CA PRO A 34 14.67 -11.46 -60.83
C PRO A 34 14.70 -10.24 -59.86
N PRO A 35 15.89 -9.75 -59.44
CA PRO A 35 16.01 -8.89 -58.28
C PRO A 35 15.73 -7.41 -58.60
N GLY A 36 14.79 -6.81 -57.88
CA GLY A 36 14.64 -5.36 -57.77
C GLY A 36 15.48 -4.85 -56.59
N THR A 37 16.42 -3.96 -56.87
CA THR A 37 17.18 -3.21 -55.86
C THR A 37 16.25 -2.29 -55.08
N THR A 38 15.88 -2.68 -53.86
CA THR A 38 15.35 -1.79 -52.83
C THR A 38 16.32 -1.77 -51.66
N ALA A 39 16.83 -0.58 -51.34
CA ALA A 39 17.68 -0.34 -50.19
C ALA A 39 17.04 -0.95 -48.93
N ALA A 40 17.71 -1.92 -48.31
CA ALA A 40 17.29 -2.48 -47.05
C ALA A 40 17.40 -1.39 -45.97
N ALA A 41 16.28 -0.77 -45.64
CA ALA A 41 16.15 -0.08 -44.36
C ALA A 41 16.47 -1.12 -43.28
N ARG A 42 17.47 -0.81 -42.44
CA ARG A 42 17.75 -1.59 -41.22
C ARG A 42 16.41 -1.80 -40.51
N PRO A 43 16.02 -3.06 -40.16
CA PRO A 43 14.89 -3.23 -39.28
C PRO A 43 15.22 -2.42 -38.02
N ALA A 44 14.37 -1.43 -37.71
CA ALA A 44 14.41 -0.79 -36.42
C ALA A 44 14.39 -1.93 -35.40
N GLU A 45 15.45 -2.01 -34.59
CA GLU A 45 15.54 -2.94 -33.50
C GLU A 45 14.25 -2.77 -32.70
N ALA A 46 13.34 -3.73 -32.84
CA ALA A 46 12.18 -3.81 -32.00
C ALA A 46 12.75 -3.90 -30.60
N THR A 47 12.69 -2.79 -29.86
CA THR A 47 13.03 -2.75 -28.45
C THR A 47 12.26 -3.88 -27.81
N LYS A 48 12.99 -4.94 -27.42
CA LYS A 48 12.43 -6.01 -26.62
C LYS A 48 11.75 -5.31 -25.46
N VAL A 49 10.42 -5.41 -25.42
CA VAL A 49 9.66 -5.00 -24.25
C VAL A 49 10.16 -5.92 -23.15
N ASP A 50 10.99 -5.37 -22.28
CA ASP A 50 11.50 -6.07 -21.11
C ASP A 50 10.28 -6.45 -20.26
N THR A 51 9.93 -7.74 -20.31
CA THR A 51 8.92 -8.34 -19.41
C THR A 51 9.54 -8.65 -18.05
N GLY A 52 10.74 -8.14 -17.77
CA GLY A 52 11.44 -8.26 -16.51
C GLY A 52 10.69 -7.60 -15.36
N LYS A 53 10.99 -8.06 -14.14
CA LYS A 53 10.52 -7.42 -12.92
C LYS A 53 10.91 -5.94 -12.92
N PRO A 54 10.07 -5.03 -12.39
CA PRO A 54 10.43 -3.63 -12.26
C PRO A 54 11.81 -3.45 -11.62
N HIS A 55 12.66 -2.61 -12.20
CA HIS A 55 13.94 -2.27 -11.59
C HIS A 55 13.76 -1.12 -10.60
N TRP A 56 14.31 -1.28 -9.41
CA TRP A 56 14.35 -0.20 -8.43
C TRP A 56 15.42 0.83 -8.81
N GLN A 57 15.21 2.06 -8.35
CA GLN A 57 16.10 3.20 -8.48
C GLN A 57 16.59 3.60 -7.09
N ARG A 58 17.86 4.01 -7.02
CA ARG A 58 18.44 4.62 -5.82
C ARG A 58 18.03 6.09 -5.78
N VAL A 59 17.50 6.54 -4.65
CA VAL A 59 17.28 7.96 -4.38
C VAL A 59 18.05 8.38 -3.15
N HIS A 60 18.77 9.48 -3.24
CA HIS A 60 19.47 10.08 -2.11
C HIS A 60 18.53 11.08 -1.41
N LEU A 61 18.40 10.92 -0.09
CA LEU A 61 17.42 11.64 0.74
C LEU A 61 18.09 12.24 1.98
N GLY A 62 17.38 13.15 2.64
CA GLY A 62 17.82 13.80 3.87
C GLY A 62 18.75 14.99 3.65
N ALA A 63 19.14 15.63 4.75
CA ALA A 63 20.07 16.75 4.77
C ALA A 63 21.47 16.30 5.24
N GLY A 64 22.49 17.13 5.00
CA GLY A 64 23.86 16.83 5.41
C GLY A 64 24.45 15.64 4.66
N ALA A 65 24.90 14.60 5.38
CA ALA A 65 25.43 13.38 4.77
C ALA A 65 24.35 12.55 4.04
N GLY A 66 23.07 12.77 4.37
CA GLY A 66 21.94 12.08 3.76
C GLY A 66 22.00 10.56 3.92
N TYR A 67 21.15 9.88 3.16
CA TYR A 67 21.13 8.42 3.07
C TYR A 67 20.46 8.00 1.75
N ASP A 68 20.83 6.82 1.26
CA ASP A 68 20.19 6.26 0.07
C ASP A 68 18.97 5.42 0.45
N PHE A 69 17.99 5.38 -0.46
CA PHE A 69 16.79 4.59 -0.28
C PHE A 69 16.33 3.97 -1.62
N PRO A 70 15.74 2.76 -1.62
CA PRO A 70 15.29 2.12 -2.84
C PRO A 70 13.82 2.40 -3.13
N VAL A 71 13.54 2.82 -4.36
CA VAL A 71 12.18 3.08 -4.83
C VAL A 71 11.96 2.50 -6.22
N TYR A 72 10.75 2.04 -6.51
CA TYR A 72 10.34 1.73 -7.88
C TYR A 72 9.60 2.94 -8.44
N ALA A 73 9.90 3.36 -9.67
CA ALA A 73 9.25 4.52 -10.27
C ALA A 73 9.12 4.40 -11.80
N ASN A 74 8.08 5.04 -12.35
CA ASN A 74 7.79 5.03 -13.79
C ASN A 74 8.60 6.06 -14.59
N HIS A 75 9.34 6.93 -13.90
CA HIS A 75 10.29 7.87 -14.48
C HIS A 75 11.63 7.73 -13.78
N ARG A 76 12.70 8.08 -14.49
CA ARG A 76 14.01 8.25 -13.88
C ARG A 76 13.99 9.43 -12.92
N LEU A 77 14.34 9.21 -11.65
CA LEU A 77 14.30 10.28 -10.64
C LEU A 77 15.42 11.31 -10.80
N ASP A 78 16.49 10.97 -11.52
CA ASP A 78 17.57 11.86 -11.92
C ASP A 78 17.34 12.53 -13.29
N GLY A 79 16.19 12.25 -13.94
CA GLY A 79 15.82 12.80 -15.24
C GLY A 79 14.99 14.09 -15.17
N ASP A 80 14.50 14.52 -16.33
CA ASP A 80 13.56 15.65 -16.44
C ASP A 80 12.17 15.26 -15.93
N LEU A 81 11.73 15.90 -14.85
CA LEU A 81 10.42 15.73 -14.23
C LEU A 81 9.54 16.97 -14.37
N SER A 82 9.89 17.93 -15.25
CA SER A 82 9.23 19.23 -15.39
C SER A 82 7.75 19.14 -15.84
N ARG A 83 7.38 18.05 -16.51
CA ARG A 83 6.01 17.77 -16.98
C ARG A 83 5.11 17.11 -15.94
N ILE A 84 5.66 16.66 -14.82
CA ILE A 84 4.89 15.97 -13.79
C ILE A 84 3.95 16.96 -13.09
N ARG A 85 2.66 16.61 -13.06
CA ARG A 85 1.59 17.38 -12.41
C ARG A 85 1.06 16.70 -11.15
N GLU A 86 1.15 15.39 -11.11
CA GLU A 86 0.66 14.56 -10.02
C GLU A 86 1.69 13.52 -9.62
N VAL A 87 1.83 13.29 -8.32
CA VAL A 87 2.70 12.27 -7.76
C VAL A 87 1.84 11.30 -6.97
N VAL A 88 2.05 10.01 -7.16
CA VAL A 88 1.34 8.96 -6.44
C VAL A 88 2.36 8.03 -5.80
N PHE A 89 2.36 7.97 -4.47
CA PHE A 89 3.08 6.95 -3.73
C PHE A 89 2.18 5.75 -3.48
N VAL A 90 2.68 4.54 -3.75
CA VAL A 90 1.97 3.28 -3.48
C VAL A 90 2.82 2.41 -2.54
N GLN A 91 2.48 2.43 -1.26
CA GLN A 91 3.23 1.81 -0.18
C GLN A 91 2.89 0.33 -0.01
N HIS A 92 3.91 -0.53 -0.07
CA HIS A 92 3.79 -1.98 0.11
C HIS A 92 3.28 -2.39 1.49
N GLY A 93 2.78 -3.62 1.60
CA GLY A 93 2.37 -4.24 2.86
C GLY A 93 3.51 -4.92 3.60
N LEU A 94 3.16 -5.80 4.55
CA LEU A 94 4.09 -6.52 5.43
C LEU A 94 5.18 -7.31 4.67
N GLN A 95 4.89 -7.75 3.45
CA GLN A 95 5.79 -8.58 2.64
C GLN A 95 6.96 -7.81 2.02
N ARG A 96 6.95 -6.46 2.05
CA ARG A 96 8.03 -5.60 1.53
C ARG A 96 8.38 -5.94 0.08
N ASN A 97 7.31 -6.07 -0.73
CA ASN A 97 7.28 -6.36 -2.16
C ASN A 97 6.88 -5.10 -2.94
N GLY A 98 7.74 -4.07 -2.86
CA GLY A 98 7.50 -2.80 -3.55
C GLY A 98 7.42 -2.92 -5.07
N ASP A 99 8.05 -3.94 -5.66
CA ASP A 99 7.96 -4.30 -7.07
C ASP A 99 6.53 -4.69 -7.47
N ASP A 100 5.88 -5.57 -6.71
CA ASP A 100 4.50 -6.00 -6.96
C ASP A 100 3.53 -4.82 -6.81
N TYR A 101 3.72 -4.00 -5.76
CA TYR A 101 2.89 -2.82 -5.51
C TYR A 101 3.06 -1.76 -6.60
N TYR A 102 4.29 -1.57 -7.10
CA TYR A 102 4.56 -0.73 -8.25
C TYR A 102 3.90 -1.28 -9.51
N ALA A 103 4.04 -2.57 -9.81
CA ALA A 103 3.45 -3.20 -10.99
C ALA A 103 1.92 -3.04 -11.00
N ALA A 104 1.26 -3.28 -9.87
CA ALA A 104 -0.18 -3.05 -9.71
C ALA A 104 -0.56 -1.57 -9.87
N GLY A 105 0.22 -0.65 -9.27
CA GLY A 105 0.03 0.79 -9.44
C GLY A 105 0.20 1.25 -10.89
N ALA A 106 1.18 0.71 -11.61
CA ALA A 106 1.45 1.02 -13.01
C ALA A 106 0.34 0.49 -13.93
N ALA A 107 -0.16 -0.72 -13.65
CA ALA A 107 -1.34 -1.28 -14.33
C ALA A 107 -2.58 -0.40 -14.11
N LEU A 108 -2.80 0.08 -12.88
CA LEU A 108 -3.91 0.98 -12.58
C LEU A 108 -3.75 2.36 -13.23
N LEU A 109 -2.54 2.92 -13.25
CA LEU A 109 -2.25 4.16 -13.98
C LEU A 109 -2.56 4.00 -15.47
N LYS A 110 -2.15 2.89 -16.08
CA LYS A 110 -2.48 2.58 -17.48
C LYS A 110 -4.00 2.48 -17.69
N ALA A 111 -4.70 1.75 -16.83
CA ALA A 111 -6.15 1.60 -16.90
C ALA A 111 -6.89 2.93 -16.69
N SER A 112 -6.29 3.87 -15.94
CA SER A 112 -6.88 5.19 -15.68
C SER A 112 -7.02 6.08 -16.92
N GLY A 113 -6.34 5.75 -18.02
CA GLY A 113 -6.30 6.56 -19.25
C GLY A 113 -5.53 7.88 -19.09
N ARG A 114 -4.94 8.14 -17.92
CA ARG A 114 -4.13 9.33 -17.66
C ARG A 114 -2.82 9.27 -18.42
N ASN A 115 -2.31 10.43 -18.82
CA ASN A 115 -1.00 10.52 -19.45
C ASN A 115 0.10 10.13 -18.45
N PRO A 116 0.83 9.02 -18.65
CA PRO A 116 1.89 8.61 -17.73
C PRO A 116 3.07 9.60 -17.70
N GLY A 117 3.21 10.46 -18.72
CA GLY A 117 4.20 11.54 -18.74
C GLY A 117 3.89 12.73 -17.81
N GLU A 118 2.70 12.78 -17.23
CA GLU A 118 2.29 13.83 -16.26
C GLU A 118 2.10 13.27 -14.84
N VAL A 119 2.25 11.96 -14.65
CA VAL A 119 2.08 11.28 -13.36
C VAL A 119 3.38 10.59 -12.97
N LEU A 120 3.91 10.94 -11.81
CA LEU A 120 5.04 10.25 -11.19
C LEU A 120 4.52 9.24 -10.18
N LEU A 121 4.53 7.96 -10.56
CA LEU A 121 4.20 6.84 -9.69
C LEU A 121 5.49 6.36 -9.02
N ILE A 122 5.48 6.29 -7.68
CA ILE A 122 6.60 5.82 -6.87
C ILE A 122 6.10 4.76 -5.90
N ALA A 123 6.79 3.62 -5.78
CA ALA A 123 6.60 2.67 -4.70
C ALA A 123 7.87 2.66 -3.82
N PRO A 124 7.84 3.35 -2.67
CA PRO A 124 8.90 3.27 -1.67
C PRO A 124 9.05 1.84 -1.14
N ASN A 125 10.27 1.32 -1.07
CA ASN A 125 10.52 -0.03 -0.56
C ASN A 125 11.31 0.01 0.75
N PHE A 126 10.63 0.05 1.89
CA PHE A 126 11.26 0.03 3.21
C PHE A 126 11.97 -1.32 3.46
N PRO A 127 13.32 -1.36 3.51
CA PRO A 127 14.03 -2.59 3.79
C PRO A 127 13.79 -3.03 5.23
N GLY A 128 13.38 -4.28 5.42
CA GLY A 128 13.27 -4.93 6.73
C GLY A 128 14.49 -5.78 7.05
N THR A 129 14.75 -6.08 8.33
CA THR A 129 15.83 -6.99 8.77
C THR A 129 15.94 -8.32 8.00
N PRO A 130 14.83 -8.95 7.53
CA PRO A 130 14.92 -10.19 6.74
C PRO A 130 15.30 -10.00 5.27
N ASP A 131 15.37 -8.77 4.76
CA ASP A 131 15.53 -8.48 3.32
C ASP A 131 16.99 -8.53 2.84
N GLN A 132 17.71 -9.58 3.25
CA GLN A 132 19.08 -9.83 2.82
C GLN A 132 19.12 -10.16 1.31
N GLY A 133 20.13 -9.65 0.60
CA GLY A 133 20.34 -9.96 -0.83
C GLY A 133 19.40 -9.27 -1.82
N LYS A 134 18.55 -8.33 -1.37
CA LYS A 134 17.71 -7.50 -2.28
C LYS A 134 18.48 -6.37 -3.01
N GLY A 135 19.77 -6.18 -2.69
CA GLY A 135 20.62 -5.13 -3.26
C GLY A 135 20.44 -3.75 -2.62
N PHE A 136 19.85 -3.70 -1.42
CA PHE A 136 19.65 -2.48 -0.63
C PHE A 136 20.79 -2.23 0.37
N ASP A 137 22.00 -2.69 0.03
CA ASP A 137 23.17 -2.57 0.89
C ASP A 137 23.54 -1.11 1.12
N GLY A 138 23.92 -0.79 2.37
CA GLY A 138 24.28 0.58 2.78
C GLY A 138 23.10 1.55 2.85
N MET A 139 21.86 1.05 2.92
CA MET A 139 20.65 1.85 3.10
C MET A 139 20.06 1.62 4.51
N PRO A 140 19.23 2.54 5.03
CA PRO A 140 18.52 2.32 6.28
C PRO A 140 17.65 1.05 6.23
N GLN A 141 17.65 0.29 7.32
CA GLN A 141 16.90 -0.95 7.46
C GLN A 141 16.12 -0.92 8.78
N TRP A 142 14.87 -1.37 8.77
CA TRP A 142 13.99 -1.39 9.95
C TRP A 142 13.74 -2.81 10.45
N SER A 143 13.25 -2.94 11.68
CA SER A 143 12.66 -4.19 12.13
C SER A 143 11.47 -4.58 11.23
N VAL A 144 11.08 -5.86 11.27
CA VAL A 144 9.95 -6.38 10.45
C VAL A 144 8.69 -5.53 10.58
N GLN A 145 8.45 -5.01 11.79
CA GLN A 145 7.28 -4.19 12.11
C GLN A 145 7.57 -2.69 12.19
N GLY A 146 8.81 -2.30 12.47
CA GLY A 146 9.16 -0.93 12.86
C GLY A 146 8.96 0.10 11.77
N TRP A 147 9.16 -0.26 10.50
CA TRP A 147 8.86 0.65 9.39
C TRP A 147 7.35 0.97 9.30
N MET A 148 6.45 0.04 9.63
CA MET A 148 4.99 0.31 9.64
C MET A 148 4.56 1.18 10.82
N SER A 149 5.41 1.20 11.85
CA SER A 149 5.21 1.92 13.10
C SER A 149 5.95 3.26 13.11
N GLY A 150 6.66 3.68 12.07
CA GLY A 150 7.39 4.96 12.18
C GLY A 150 8.62 4.92 13.10
N GLU A 151 9.10 3.74 13.48
CA GLU A 151 10.31 3.58 14.30
C GLU A 151 11.56 4.02 13.52
N ASN A 152 12.65 4.24 14.24
CA ASN A 152 13.97 4.44 13.65
C ASN A 152 14.48 3.14 13.01
N ALA A 153 15.25 3.27 11.93
CA ALA A 153 15.99 2.16 11.38
C ALA A 153 16.93 1.55 12.45
N VAL A 154 17.09 0.23 12.41
CA VAL A 154 17.87 -0.55 13.37
C VAL A 154 19.38 -0.42 13.13
N ASP A 155 19.78 0.02 11.94
CA ASP A 155 21.16 0.35 11.64
C ASP A 155 21.51 1.71 12.24
N ALA A 156 22.38 1.72 13.26
CA ALA A 156 22.79 2.93 13.96
C ALA A 156 23.51 3.96 13.07
N ARG A 157 23.99 3.58 11.88
CA ARG A 157 24.53 4.51 10.88
C ARG A 157 23.44 5.39 10.28
N PHE A 158 22.19 4.92 10.33
CA PHE A 158 21.02 5.57 9.77
C PHE A 158 19.91 5.62 10.82
N PRO A 159 20.01 6.44 11.89
CA PRO A 159 18.98 6.52 12.94
C PRO A 159 17.73 7.30 12.47
N VAL A 160 17.25 7.01 11.25
CA VAL A 160 16.16 7.71 10.58
C VAL A 160 14.83 7.00 10.84
N SER A 161 13.82 7.77 11.26
CA SER A 161 12.45 7.29 11.35
C SER A 161 11.89 7.01 9.96
N SER A 162 11.11 5.94 9.81
CA SER A 162 10.38 5.70 8.56
C SER A 162 9.36 6.82 8.23
N LEU A 163 8.91 7.62 9.21
CA LEU A 163 8.10 8.81 8.98
C LEU A 163 8.95 9.99 8.49
N GLN A 164 10.16 10.16 9.01
CA GLN A 164 11.12 11.14 8.49
C GLN A 164 11.47 10.84 7.03
N LEU A 165 11.58 9.55 6.67
CA LEU A 165 11.81 9.17 5.28
C LEU A 165 10.66 9.58 4.35
N LEU A 166 9.42 9.47 4.81
CA LEU A 166 8.26 9.98 4.07
C LEU A 166 8.30 11.51 3.95
N ASP A 167 8.75 12.23 4.98
CA ASP A 167 8.98 13.69 4.89
C ASP A 167 10.01 14.02 3.79
N ASP A 168 11.11 13.27 3.72
CA ASP A 168 12.17 13.49 2.74
C ASP A 168 11.70 13.16 1.31
N LEU A 169 10.92 12.09 1.13
CA LEU A 169 10.27 11.77 -0.15
C LEU A 169 9.26 12.85 -0.57
N LEU A 170 8.46 13.35 0.37
CA LEU A 170 7.54 14.46 0.08
C LEU A 170 8.29 15.75 -0.25
N ALA A 171 9.40 16.04 0.43
CA ALA A 171 10.25 17.18 0.11
C ALA A 171 10.80 17.08 -1.31
N LEU A 172 11.30 15.90 -1.70
CA LEU A 172 11.83 15.62 -3.04
C LEU A 172 10.81 15.91 -4.15
N VAL A 173 9.56 15.49 -3.96
CA VAL A 173 8.53 15.58 -5.03
C VAL A 173 7.71 16.86 -4.97
N THR A 174 7.81 17.64 -3.89
CA THR A 174 7.17 18.95 -3.73
C THR A 174 8.13 20.13 -3.93
N ASP A 175 9.38 19.85 -4.32
CA ASP A 175 10.34 20.86 -4.74
C ASP A 175 9.95 21.43 -6.11
N LYS A 176 9.53 22.69 -6.12
CA LYS A 176 9.10 23.41 -7.33
C LYS A 176 10.24 23.72 -8.30
N ALA A 177 11.50 23.68 -7.86
CA ALA A 177 12.64 23.82 -8.76
C ALA A 177 12.79 22.58 -9.66
N ARG A 178 12.46 21.39 -9.14
CA ARG A 178 12.55 20.11 -9.86
C ARG A 178 11.23 19.71 -10.51
N LEU A 179 10.11 19.90 -9.81
CA LEU A 179 8.76 19.54 -10.26
C LEU A 179 7.84 20.78 -10.25
N PRO A 180 8.07 21.77 -11.16
CA PRO A 180 7.35 23.04 -11.14
C PRO A 180 5.83 22.90 -11.27
N GLN A 181 5.35 21.89 -12.01
CA GLN A 181 3.93 21.69 -12.31
C GLN A 181 3.18 20.83 -11.28
N VAL A 182 3.87 20.23 -10.29
CA VAL A 182 3.20 19.35 -9.31
C VAL A 182 2.19 20.13 -8.48
N SER A 183 0.95 19.70 -8.52
CA SER A 183 -0.16 20.28 -7.78
C SER A 183 -0.93 19.27 -6.94
N LYS A 184 -0.64 17.97 -7.10
CA LYS A 184 -1.31 16.87 -6.40
C LYS A 184 -0.29 15.82 -5.97
N VAL A 185 -0.39 15.37 -4.72
CA VAL A 185 0.37 14.26 -4.18
C VAL A 185 -0.58 13.33 -3.43
N THR A 186 -0.63 12.07 -3.85
CA THR A 186 -1.40 11.02 -3.18
C THR A 186 -0.43 10.05 -2.51
N VAL A 187 -0.60 9.78 -1.21
CA VAL A 187 0.12 8.72 -0.50
C VAL A 187 -0.86 7.59 -0.17
N ALA A 188 -0.78 6.50 -0.92
CA ALA A 188 -1.66 5.35 -0.78
C ALA A 188 -0.94 4.15 -0.17
N GLY A 189 -1.58 3.45 0.76
CA GLY A 189 -1.03 2.24 1.37
C GLY A 189 -2.10 1.17 1.56
N HIS A 190 -1.70 -0.10 1.46
CA HIS A 190 -2.54 -1.25 1.76
C HIS A 190 -1.92 -2.11 2.86
N SER A 191 -2.72 -2.66 3.78
CA SER A 191 -2.24 -3.55 4.84
C SER A 191 -1.19 -2.87 5.73
N GLY A 192 0.02 -3.41 5.82
CA GLY A 192 1.17 -2.75 6.46
C GLY A 192 1.48 -1.36 5.92
N GLY A 193 1.28 -1.14 4.62
CA GLY A 193 1.46 0.17 4.02
C GLY A 193 0.38 1.17 4.47
N ALA A 194 -0.86 0.71 4.60
CA ALA A 194 -1.95 1.54 5.12
C ALA A 194 -1.72 1.96 6.58
N GLN A 195 -1.08 1.08 7.35
CA GLN A 195 -0.68 1.33 8.73
C GLN A 195 0.31 2.50 8.85
N ILE A 196 1.40 2.50 8.08
CA ILE A 196 2.32 3.67 8.08
C ILE A 196 1.65 4.90 7.46
N VAL A 197 0.88 4.77 6.39
CA VAL A 197 0.20 5.93 5.75
C VAL A 197 -0.78 6.59 6.72
N HIS A 198 -1.56 5.80 7.46
CA HIS A 198 -2.44 6.31 8.50
C HIS A 198 -1.67 7.03 9.60
N ARG A 199 -0.63 6.40 10.16
CA ARG A 199 0.20 7.02 11.21
C ARG A 199 0.91 8.26 10.72
N TYR A 200 1.38 8.26 9.48
CA TYR A 200 2.02 9.41 8.87
C TYR A 200 1.03 10.56 8.68
N ALA A 201 -0.18 10.28 8.18
CA ALA A 201 -1.25 11.26 8.07
C ALA A 201 -1.64 11.86 9.42
N VAL A 202 -1.53 11.11 10.52
CA VAL A 202 -1.74 11.61 11.89
C VAL A 202 -0.56 12.46 12.39
N LEU A 203 0.66 11.96 12.24
CA LEU A 203 1.83 12.44 12.98
C LEU A 203 2.62 13.52 12.26
N ASN A 204 2.62 13.55 10.92
CA ASN A 204 3.53 14.41 10.18
C ASN A 204 3.29 15.91 10.45
N ASN A 205 4.34 16.71 10.29
CA ASN A 205 4.30 18.16 10.41
C ASN A 205 4.49 18.88 9.05
N VAL A 206 4.38 18.14 7.95
CA VAL A 206 4.64 18.66 6.59
C VAL A 206 3.37 18.94 5.78
N ASP A 207 2.23 18.38 6.17
CA ASP A 207 0.97 18.50 5.41
C ASP A 207 0.57 19.97 5.20
N GLU A 208 0.46 20.72 6.30
CA GLU A 208 -0.03 22.09 6.27
C GLU A 208 0.89 23.00 5.43
N ARG A 209 2.22 22.82 5.52
CA ARG A 209 3.20 23.57 4.70
C ARG A 209 3.19 23.15 3.23
N ILE A 210 2.92 21.89 2.91
CA ILE A 210 2.79 21.44 1.51
C ILE A 210 1.54 22.05 0.91
N ARG A 211 0.41 22.01 1.62
CA ARG A 211 -0.86 22.58 1.18
C ARG A 211 -0.85 24.10 1.06
N ALA A 212 -0.18 24.79 1.99
CA ALA A 212 0.00 26.24 1.91
C ALA A 212 0.76 26.68 0.64
N ARG A 213 1.54 25.78 0.02
CA ARG A 213 2.22 26.00 -1.27
C ARG A 213 1.37 25.64 -2.49
N GLY A 214 0.07 25.40 -2.30
CA GLY A 214 -0.87 25.09 -3.39
C GLY A 214 -0.78 23.65 -3.91
N ILE A 215 -0.19 22.73 -3.13
CA ILE A 215 -0.12 21.31 -3.48
C ILE A 215 -1.17 20.55 -2.66
N ASP A 216 -2.10 19.91 -3.36
CA ASP A 216 -3.10 19.04 -2.77
C ASP A 216 -2.47 17.73 -2.29
N LEU A 217 -2.29 17.59 -0.97
CA LEU A 217 -1.80 16.36 -0.33
C LEU A 217 -2.97 15.56 0.24
N ARG A 218 -3.01 14.27 -0.11
CA ARG A 218 -4.05 13.33 0.33
C ARG A 218 -3.47 11.96 0.68
N TYR A 219 -4.17 11.23 1.54
CA TYR A 219 -3.78 9.90 2.01
C TYR A 219 -4.89 8.88 1.72
N VAL A 220 -4.51 7.70 1.25
CA VAL A 220 -5.44 6.57 1.01
C VAL A 220 -5.04 5.40 1.89
N VAL A 221 -5.91 5.03 2.82
CA VAL A 221 -5.66 4.02 3.87
C VAL A 221 -6.54 2.81 3.58
N ALA A 222 -5.98 1.75 3.00
CA ALA A 222 -6.72 0.54 2.62
C ALA A 222 -6.41 -0.66 3.51
N ASN A 223 -7.42 -1.20 4.20
CA ASN A 223 -7.31 -2.41 5.03
C ASN A 223 -6.09 -2.44 5.98
N PRO A 224 -5.79 -1.38 6.76
CA PRO A 224 -4.74 -1.48 7.77
C PRO A 224 -5.13 -2.53 8.81
N SER A 225 -4.12 -3.18 9.39
CA SER A 225 -4.40 -4.17 10.43
C SER A 225 -4.71 -3.54 11.78
N SER A 226 -4.39 -2.28 12.01
CA SER A 226 -4.68 -1.56 13.24
C SER A 226 -4.61 -0.05 12.98
N TYR A 227 -5.20 0.74 13.86
CA TYR A 227 -5.27 2.19 13.79
C TYR A 227 -4.64 2.83 15.03
N LEU A 228 -4.21 4.09 14.91
CA LEU A 228 -3.72 4.86 16.05
C LEU A 228 -4.88 5.59 16.72
N TYR A 229 -5.20 5.23 17.96
CA TYR A 229 -6.20 5.92 18.77
C TYR A 229 -5.56 7.11 19.50
N PHE A 230 -6.28 8.23 19.55
CA PHE A 230 -5.83 9.49 20.16
C PHE A 230 -6.07 9.55 21.68
N THR A 231 -6.87 8.62 22.21
CA THR A 231 -7.31 8.55 23.60
C THR A 231 -7.34 7.08 24.05
N PRO A 232 -7.37 6.80 25.37
CA PRO A 232 -7.36 5.43 25.89
C PRO A 232 -8.67 4.65 25.71
N VAL A 233 -9.65 5.17 24.96
CA VAL A 233 -10.92 4.44 24.76
C VAL A 233 -10.85 3.53 23.55
N ARG A 234 -11.57 2.41 23.59
CA ARG A 234 -11.70 1.45 22.49
C ARG A 234 -13.18 1.12 22.26
N PRO A 235 -13.55 0.55 21.09
CA PRO A 235 -14.90 0.04 20.87
C PRO A 235 -15.34 -0.89 22.00
N ALA A 236 -16.52 -0.64 22.54
CA ALA A 236 -17.06 -1.32 23.71
C ALA A 236 -18.53 -1.69 23.51
N GLY A 237 -19.03 -2.57 24.38
CA GLY A 237 -20.40 -3.09 24.35
C GLY A 237 -20.60 -4.20 23.31
N PRO A 238 -21.76 -4.89 23.33
CA PRO A 238 -22.01 -6.05 22.48
C PRO A 238 -21.99 -5.74 20.98
N ASP A 239 -22.30 -4.51 20.59
CA ASP A 239 -22.34 -4.04 19.20
C ASP A 239 -21.05 -3.30 18.78
N GLY A 240 -20.11 -3.06 19.70
CA GLY A 240 -18.89 -2.31 19.46
C GLY A 240 -19.12 -0.86 19.01
N LYS A 241 -20.28 -0.27 19.34
CA LYS A 241 -20.64 1.10 18.93
C LYS A 241 -20.41 2.14 20.02
N SER A 242 -20.26 1.71 21.27
CA SER A 242 -19.87 2.59 22.37
C SER A 242 -18.35 2.66 22.52
N PHE A 243 -17.85 3.60 23.33
CA PHE A 243 -16.43 3.76 23.63
C PHE A 243 -16.20 3.85 25.14
N ALA A 244 -15.27 3.04 25.64
CA ALA A 244 -14.87 3.03 27.04
C ALA A 244 -13.36 2.74 27.16
N PRO A 245 -12.70 3.10 28.27
CA PRO A 245 -11.34 2.64 28.56
C PRO A 245 -11.25 1.11 28.46
N TYR A 246 -10.21 0.60 27.81
CA TYR A 246 -10.02 -0.84 27.69
C TYR A 246 -9.45 -1.44 28.97
N ASP A 247 -9.75 -2.72 29.21
CA ASP A 247 -9.29 -3.45 30.39
C ASP A 247 -7.76 -3.66 30.34
N LYS A 248 -7.04 -2.93 31.20
CA LYS A 248 -5.58 -3.04 31.34
C LYS A 248 -5.14 -4.38 31.92
N THR A 249 -5.99 -5.10 32.63
CA THR A 249 -5.65 -6.43 33.14
C THR A 249 -5.64 -7.45 32.01
N ALA A 250 -6.52 -7.29 31.01
CA ALA A 250 -6.56 -8.11 29.81
C ALA A 250 -5.45 -7.75 28.81
N CYS A 251 -5.12 -6.46 28.66
CA CYS A 251 -4.05 -6.00 27.78
C CYS A 251 -3.37 -4.75 28.36
N PRO A 252 -2.28 -4.89 29.12
CA PRO A 252 -1.59 -3.74 29.73
C PRO A 252 -1.10 -2.71 28.71
N ASP A 253 -0.73 -3.18 27.53
CA ASP A 253 -0.07 -2.41 26.47
C ASP A 253 -1.04 -1.91 25.38
N TYR A 254 -2.37 -1.99 25.58
CA TYR A 254 -3.34 -1.64 24.53
C TYR A 254 -3.23 -0.18 24.04
N ASP A 255 -2.71 0.69 24.91
CA ASP A 255 -2.56 2.12 24.66
C ASP A 255 -1.12 2.54 24.41
N LYS A 256 -0.18 1.58 24.39
CA LYS A 256 1.16 1.82 23.88
C LYS A 256 1.10 2.09 22.38
N TYR A 257 2.00 2.93 21.94
CA TYR A 257 2.28 3.10 20.54
C TYR A 257 2.64 1.71 19.98
N ARG A 258 1.97 1.22 18.94
CA ARG A 258 1.36 1.91 17.80
C ARG A 258 -0.17 1.93 17.75
N TYR A 259 -0.83 1.56 18.85
CA TYR A 259 -2.29 1.46 18.99
C TYR A 259 -2.88 2.64 19.76
N GLY A 260 -2.09 3.24 20.66
CA GLY A 260 -2.43 4.44 21.41
C GLY A 260 -1.27 5.43 21.50
N MET A 261 -1.38 6.36 22.44
CA MET A 261 -0.48 7.52 22.54
C MET A 261 0.67 7.36 23.55
N GLN A 262 0.73 6.26 24.31
CA GLN A 262 1.81 6.04 25.28
C GLN A 262 3.09 5.61 24.56
N ASP A 263 4.26 6.07 25.03
CA ASP A 263 5.57 5.72 24.47
C ASP A 263 5.68 5.97 22.95
N ILE A 264 5.15 7.11 22.49
CA ILE A 264 5.15 7.49 21.08
C ILE A 264 6.58 7.52 20.50
N VAL A 265 6.70 7.20 19.21
CA VAL A 265 8.00 7.25 18.50
C VAL A 265 8.66 8.63 18.62
N PRO A 266 10.02 8.69 18.68
CA PRO A 266 10.76 9.94 18.83
C PRO A 266 10.37 11.02 17.81
N TYR A 267 10.00 10.62 16.59
CA TYR A 267 9.49 11.50 15.53
C TYR A 267 8.36 12.44 15.98
N ALA A 268 7.49 11.96 16.88
CA ALA A 268 6.33 12.69 17.40
C ALA A 268 6.41 12.90 18.92
N GLN A 269 7.62 12.91 19.48
CA GLN A 269 7.83 13.10 20.92
C GLN A 269 7.16 14.40 21.40
N GLY A 270 6.42 14.32 22.51
CA GLY A 270 5.72 15.46 23.11
C GLY A 270 4.39 15.81 22.43
N ALA A 271 3.97 15.10 21.38
CA ALA A 271 2.67 15.31 20.78
C ALA A 271 1.53 14.85 21.70
N SER A 272 0.48 15.67 21.80
CA SER A 272 -0.76 15.31 22.49
C SER A 272 -1.76 14.67 21.52
N GLY A 273 -2.42 13.59 21.93
CA GLY A 273 -3.38 12.85 21.10
C GLY A 273 -4.51 13.73 20.56
N LEU A 274 -5.17 14.53 21.41
CA LEU A 274 -6.24 15.42 20.94
C LEU A 274 -5.74 16.58 20.06
N SER A 275 -4.50 17.04 20.27
CA SER A 275 -3.89 18.02 19.36
C SER A 275 -3.62 17.41 17.99
N LEU A 276 -3.16 16.16 17.95
CA LEU A 276 -2.99 15.40 16.70
C LEU A 276 -4.33 15.18 15.98
N TYR A 277 -5.37 14.76 16.71
CA TYR A 277 -6.71 14.58 16.15
C TYR A 277 -7.25 15.85 15.47
N ARG A 278 -7.11 17.01 16.13
CA ARG A 278 -7.58 18.30 15.60
C ARG A 278 -6.94 18.68 14.26
N ARG A 279 -5.65 18.36 14.07
CA ARG A 279 -4.99 18.53 12.77
C ARG A 279 -5.47 17.47 11.79
N TYR A 280 -5.45 16.22 12.23
CA TYR A 280 -5.73 15.04 11.42
C TYR A 280 -7.09 15.12 10.72
N ILE A 281 -8.15 15.46 11.44
CA ILE A 281 -9.52 15.55 10.92
C ILE A 281 -9.71 16.58 9.79
N GLY A 282 -8.80 17.56 9.71
CA GLY A 282 -8.74 18.56 8.65
C GLY A 282 -7.90 18.13 7.44
N ARG A 283 -7.20 17.00 7.50
CA ARG A 283 -6.40 16.44 6.40
C ARG A 283 -7.26 15.58 5.49
N GLN A 284 -6.84 15.43 4.24
CA GLN A 284 -7.60 14.63 3.26
C GLN A 284 -7.22 13.16 3.38
N VAL A 285 -8.07 12.39 4.05
CA VAL A 285 -7.87 10.95 4.24
C VAL A 285 -9.04 10.20 3.62
N THR A 286 -8.76 9.20 2.81
CA THR A 286 -9.76 8.26 2.30
C THR A 286 -9.50 6.87 2.86
N TYR A 287 -10.47 6.34 3.59
CA TYR A 287 -10.46 4.96 4.06
C TYR A 287 -11.13 4.03 3.06
N LEU A 288 -10.47 2.91 2.78
CA LEU A 288 -11.03 1.82 1.99
C LEU A 288 -11.02 0.56 2.84
N ALA A 289 -12.19 -0.04 3.05
CA ALA A 289 -12.36 -1.27 3.82
C ALA A 289 -13.01 -2.36 2.95
N GLY A 290 -12.32 -3.46 2.69
CA GLY A 290 -12.89 -4.59 1.96
C GLY A 290 -13.98 -5.29 2.77
N THR A 291 -15.15 -5.57 2.19
CA THR A 291 -16.23 -6.26 2.92
C THR A 291 -15.89 -7.70 3.28
N GLU A 292 -14.93 -8.30 2.56
CA GLU A 292 -14.44 -9.67 2.81
C GLU A 292 -13.09 -9.70 3.57
N ASP A 293 -12.60 -8.55 4.06
CA ASP A 293 -11.46 -8.51 4.99
C ASP A 293 -11.94 -8.70 6.44
N ASN A 294 -12.67 -9.80 6.61
CA ASN A 294 -13.52 -10.12 7.76
C ASN A 294 -13.15 -11.46 8.44
N ASP A 295 -11.99 -12.05 8.09
CA ASP A 295 -11.49 -13.27 8.71
C ASP A 295 -10.65 -12.93 9.96
N PRO A 296 -11.11 -13.30 11.18
CA PRO A 296 -10.35 -13.06 12.39
C PRO A 296 -9.11 -13.93 12.46
N ASN A 297 -8.99 -15.01 11.70
CA ASN A 297 -7.83 -15.91 11.72
C ASN A 297 -6.86 -15.65 10.55
N HIS A 298 -7.03 -14.53 9.85
CA HIS A 298 -6.22 -14.22 8.68
C HIS A 298 -4.73 -14.17 9.04
N ARG A 299 -3.90 -14.94 8.30
CA ARG A 299 -2.48 -15.22 8.63
C ARG A 299 -1.56 -14.01 8.85
N VAL A 300 -1.89 -12.85 8.27
CA VAL A 300 -1.13 -11.58 8.42
C VAL A 300 -1.92 -10.51 9.17
N LEU A 301 -2.95 -10.89 9.94
CA LEU A 301 -3.63 -9.98 10.86
C LEU A 301 -2.75 -9.73 12.07
N ASP A 302 -2.71 -8.49 12.52
CA ASP A 302 -2.10 -8.11 13.79
C ASP A 302 -2.91 -8.70 14.94
N LYS A 303 -2.28 -9.62 15.65
CA LYS A 303 -2.82 -10.36 16.80
C LYS A 303 -2.30 -9.87 18.15
N ALA A 304 -1.54 -8.77 18.17
CA ALA A 304 -1.19 -8.15 19.43
C ALA A 304 -2.47 -7.70 20.15
N CYS A 305 -2.48 -7.80 21.49
CA CYS A 305 -3.68 -7.51 22.26
C CYS A 305 -4.18 -6.07 22.06
N GLY A 306 -3.27 -5.10 21.80
CA GLY A 306 -3.65 -3.73 21.49
C GLY A 306 -4.41 -3.59 20.17
N ALA A 307 -4.10 -4.42 19.17
CA ALA A 307 -4.85 -4.47 17.91
C ALA A 307 -6.19 -5.20 18.07
N GLU A 308 -6.23 -6.28 18.86
CA GLU A 308 -7.47 -7.01 19.19
C GLU A 308 -8.46 -6.14 19.98
N ALA A 309 -7.96 -5.18 20.78
CA ALA A 309 -8.79 -4.18 21.45
C ALA A 309 -9.58 -3.28 20.48
N GLU A 310 -9.17 -3.19 19.20
CA GLU A 310 -9.88 -2.43 18.16
C GLU A 310 -10.98 -3.24 17.47
N GLY A 311 -10.97 -4.57 17.64
CA GLY A 311 -11.93 -5.50 17.04
C GLY A 311 -11.26 -6.73 16.40
N PRO A 312 -12.02 -7.79 16.08
CA PRO A 312 -11.42 -9.06 15.69
C PRO A 312 -11.00 -9.16 14.21
N THR A 313 -11.42 -8.22 13.35
CA THR A 313 -11.16 -8.24 11.89
C THR A 313 -10.80 -6.86 11.37
N ARG A 314 -10.11 -6.73 10.22
CA ARG A 314 -9.77 -5.41 9.66
C ARG A 314 -11.01 -4.59 9.32
N LEU A 315 -12.05 -5.23 8.78
CA LEU A 315 -13.33 -4.56 8.51
C LEU A 315 -13.95 -4.00 9.79
N GLN A 316 -13.98 -4.75 10.89
CA GLN A 316 -14.51 -4.25 12.16
C GLN A 316 -13.65 -3.16 12.77
N ARG A 317 -12.32 -3.28 12.69
CA ARG A 317 -11.37 -2.23 13.12
C ARG A 317 -11.61 -0.93 12.35
N ALA A 318 -11.79 -1.00 11.03
CA ALA A 318 -12.11 0.16 10.20
C ALA A 318 -13.44 0.82 10.61
N ARG A 319 -14.51 0.04 10.77
CA ARG A 319 -15.82 0.56 11.24
C ARG A 319 -15.72 1.17 12.64
N GLY A 320 -15.01 0.51 13.55
CA GLY A 320 -14.74 1.00 14.90
C GLY A 320 -13.99 2.33 14.91
N TYR A 321 -12.96 2.46 14.08
CA TYR A 321 -12.18 3.69 13.95
C TYR A 321 -13.00 4.85 13.36
N LEU A 322 -13.83 4.59 12.36
CA LEU A 322 -14.73 5.61 11.79
C LEU A 322 -15.79 6.08 12.79
N ARG A 323 -16.33 5.18 13.62
CA ARG A 323 -17.18 5.57 14.76
C ARG A 323 -16.39 6.39 15.78
N TYR A 324 -15.13 6.05 16.02
CA TYR A 324 -14.27 6.73 16.97
C TYR A 324 -13.98 8.18 16.55
N GLU A 325 -13.70 8.43 15.28
CA GLU A 325 -13.58 9.80 14.76
C GLU A 325 -14.85 10.61 14.99
N ARG A 326 -16.04 10.02 14.76
CA ARG A 326 -17.32 10.68 15.05
C ARG A 326 -17.53 10.93 16.53
N TYR A 327 -17.09 10.01 17.38
CA TYR A 327 -17.15 10.14 18.84
C TYR A 327 -16.28 11.29 19.35
N LEU A 328 -15.12 11.53 18.73
CA LEU A 328 -14.23 12.64 19.08
C LEU A 328 -14.66 13.99 18.48
N ALA A 329 -15.49 13.99 17.43
CA ALA A 329 -15.86 15.20 16.71
C ALA A 329 -16.61 16.19 17.63
N THR A 330 -16.15 17.44 17.66
CA THR A 330 -16.88 18.52 18.34
C THR A 330 -18.01 19.04 17.45
N PRO A 331 -19.11 19.57 18.02
CA PRO A 331 -20.18 20.18 17.23
C PRO A 331 -19.64 21.21 16.22
N GLY A 332 -20.06 21.11 14.95
CA GLY A 332 -19.63 22.00 13.87
C GLY A 332 -18.24 21.68 13.27
N GLN A 333 -17.54 20.66 13.76
CA GLN A 333 -16.25 20.26 13.19
C GLN A 333 -16.45 19.61 11.81
N VAL A 334 -15.87 20.22 10.78
CA VAL A 334 -15.88 19.68 9.42
C VAL A 334 -14.75 18.66 9.29
N SER A 335 -15.10 17.42 8.94
CA SER A 335 -14.13 16.39 8.56
C SER A 335 -13.86 16.45 7.05
N ARG A 336 -12.58 16.31 6.67
CA ARG A 336 -12.18 16.09 5.27
C ARG A 336 -11.97 14.60 4.96
N HIS A 337 -12.37 13.72 5.86
CA HIS A 337 -12.25 12.28 5.65
C HIS A 337 -13.38 11.75 4.79
N GLN A 338 -13.03 10.80 3.93
CA GLN A 338 -13.98 9.99 3.17
C GLN A 338 -13.75 8.53 3.55
N ALA A 339 -14.80 7.72 3.45
CA ALA A 339 -14.70 6.31 3.77
C ALA A 339 -15.64 5.50 2.87
N TYR A 340 -15.14 4.37 2.39
CA TYR A 340 -15.87 3.47 1.51
C TYR A 340 -15.63 2.01 1.91
N GLU A 341 -16.68 1.22 1.86
CA GLU A 341 -16.56 -0.24 1.84
C GLU A 341 -16.49 -0.73 0.40
N VAL A 342 -15.46 -1.53 0.08
CA VAL A 342 -15.25 -2.13 -1.23
C VAL A 342 -15.90 -3.51 -1.24
N VAL A 343 -16.99 -3.64 -2.01
CA VAL A 343 -17.87 -4.81 -1.97
C VAL A 343 -17.21 -6.03 -2.62
N GLY A 344 -17.20 -7.16 -1.92
CA GLY A 344 -16.69 -8.44 -2.42
C GLY A 344 -15.16 -8.50 -2.53
N VAL A 345 -14.44 -7.57 -1.91
CA VAL A 345 -12.98 -7.54 -1.87
C VAL A 345 -12.50 -7.82 -0.44
N GLY A 346 -11.51 -8.71 -0.32
CA GLY A 346 -10.84 -9.03 0.93
C GLY A 346 -9.50 -8.32 1.08
N HIS A 347 -8.49 -9.02 1.57
CA HIS A 347 -7.15 -8.47 1.83
C HIS A 347 -6.24 -8.42 0.58
N ASP A 348 -6.72 -7.78 -0.49
CA ASP A 348 -6.08 -7.75 -1.81
C ASP A 348 -5.81 -6.31 -2.27
N GLN A 349 -4.53 -5.93 -2.41
CA GLN A 349 -4.17 -4.56 -2.78
C GLN A 349 -4.66 -4.16 -4.17
N ALA A 350 -4.48 -5.02 -5.17
CA ALA A 350 -4.78 -4.68 -6.55
C ALA A 350 -6.28 -4.48 -6.73
N ARG A 351 -7.10 -5.33 -6.09
CA ARG A 351 -8.56 -5.18 -6.09
C ARG A 351 -9.04 -4.00 -5.24
N MET A 352 -8.37 -3.71 -4.12
CA MET A 352 -8.74 -2.56 -3.29
C MET A 352 -8.49 -1.24 -4.02
N PHE A 353 -7.29 -1.03 -4.58
CA PHE A 353 -6.99 0.19 -5.35
C PHE A 353 -7.63 0.20 -6.74
N GLY A 354 -7.83 -0.96 -7.37
CA GLY A 354 -8.53 -1.09 -8.65
C GLY A 354 -10.06 -1.02 -8.53
N SER A 355 -10.62 -0.90 -7.32
CA SER A 355 -12.05 -0.65 -7.13
C SER A 355 -12.49 0.72 -7.66
N GLN A 356 -13.79 0.94 -7.82
CA GLN A 356 -14.32 2.23 -8.30
C GLN A 356 -13.88 3.40 -7.42
N CYS A 357 -14.06 3.28 -6.10
CA CYS A 357 -13.62 4.29 -5.14
C CYS A 357 -12.10 4.29 -4.93
N GLY A 358 -11.42 3.14 -5.06
CA GLY A 358 -9.96 3.05 -4.97
C GLY A 358 -9.27 3.80 -6.10
N ALA A 359 -9.69 3.58 -7.34
CA ALA A 359 -9.11 4.22 -8.51
C ALA A 359 -9.36 5.74 -8.48
N ARG A 360 -10.54 6.15 -8.00
CA ARG A 360 -10.85 7.56 -7.71
C ARG A 360 -9.94 8.14 -6.64
N ALA A 361 -9.76 7.45 -5.52
CA ALA A 361 -8.96 7.96 -4.41
C ALA A 361 -7.47 8.08 -4.78
N VAL A 362 -6.92 7.09 -5.49
CA VAL A 362 -5.50 7.01 -5.84
C VAL A 362 -5.16 7.93 -7.02
N PHE A 363 -5.93 7.87 -8.11
CA PHE A 363 -5.61 8.54 -9.38
C PHE A 363 -6.67 9.58 -9.82
N GLY A 364 -7.66 9.91 -9.00
CA GLY A 364 -8.71 10.84 -9.38
C GLY A 364 -9.59 10.36 -10.53
N MET A 365 -9.60 9.05 -10.81
CA MET A 365 -10.41 8.46 -11.87
C MET A 365 -11.91 8.61 -11.57
N ALA A 366 -12.70 9.01 -12.57
CA ALA A 366 -14.16 9.02 -12.42
C ALA A 366 -14.67 7.58 -12.24
N GLU A 367 -15.67 7.36 -11.38
CA GLU A 367 -16.23 6.02 -11.15
C GLU A 367 -16.77 5.41 -12.44
N SER A 368 -17.40 6.21 -13.30
CA SER A 368 -17.90 5.79 -14.62
C SER A 368 -16.82 5.34 -15.59
N ALA A 369 -15.56 5.72 -15.36
CA ALA A 369 -14.43 5.30 -16.17
C ALA A 369 -13.88 3.93 -15.75
N ASN A 370 -14.31 3.37 -14.61
CA ASN A 370 -13.87 2.07 -14.09
C ASN A 370 -15.05 1.14 -13.75
N PRO A 371 -15.93 0.82 -14.74
CA PRO A 371 -17.13 0.02 -14.49
C PRO A 371 -16.83 -1.41 -14.01
N ASP A 372 -15.68 -1.96 -14.39
CA ASP A 372 -15.25 -3.32 -14.01
C ASP A 372 -14.61 -3.38 -12.61
N GLY A 373 -14.28 -2.22 -12.03
CA GLY A 373 -13.79 -2.13 -10.67
C GLY A 373 -14.86 -2.56 -9.66
N ALA A 374 -14.44 -3.18 -8.56
CA ALA A 374 -15.36 -3.54 -7.48
C ALA A 374 -16.18 -2.32 -7.02
N ALA A 375 -17.49 -2.53 -6.84
CA ALA A 375 -18.41 -1.50 -6.41
C ALA A 375 -18.08 -1.03 -4.98
N CYS A 376 -18.38 0.25 -4.71
CA CYS A 376 -18.18 0.83 -3.39
C CYS A 376 -19.50 1.28 -2.78
N ARG A 377 -19.59 1.21 -1.45
CA ARG A 377 -20.73 1.70 -0.69
C ARG A 377 -20.28 2.52 0.52
N ALA A 378 -21.22 3.25 1.12
CA ALA A 378 -20.96 3.89 2.40
C ALA A 378 -20.68 2.84 3.50
N PRO A 379 -19.76 3.12 4.45
CA PRO A 379 -19.47 2.20 5.55
C PRO A 379 -20.68 1.93 6.43
N GLN A 380 -20.82 0.69 6.91
CA GLN A 380 -21.86 0.30 7.85
C GLN A 380 -21.40 0.56 9.29
N LEU A 381 -21.82 1.69 9.87
CA LEU A 381 -21.35 2.17 11.17
C LEU A 381 -22.28 1.84 12.35
#